data_AF-A0A8S7CME8-F1
#
_entry.id   AF-A0A8S7CME8-F1
#
_cell.length_a   1.000
_cell.length_b   1.000
_cell.length_c   1.000
_cell.angle_alpha   90.00
_cell.angle_beta   90.00
_cell.angle_gamma   90.00
#
_symmetry.space_group_name_H-M   'P 1'
#
loop_
_entity.id
_entity.type
_entity.pdbx_description
1 polymer ?
#
loop_
_entity_poly.entity_id
_entity_poly.type
_entity_poly.pdbx_seq_one_letter_code
_entity_poly.pdbx_strand_id
1 'polypeptide(L)'
;MYLRPDEVARVLEKVGFTVDVVTQKAYGYRRGENYVYVNREARMGRTALVIHPTLKERSSPLAEPASDIKTCDHYQQFPLYLAGERHEHYGIPHGFSSRVALERYLNGLFGEAS
;
A
#
# COMPACT_ATOMS: atom_id res chain seq x y z
N MET A 1 12.30 -13.91 -0.08
CA MET A 1 12.32 -12.75 0.85
C MET A 1 11.42 -11.67 0.27
N TYR A 2 10.65 -10.94 1.10
CA TYR A 2 9.82 -9.82 0.62
C TYR A 2 10.59 -8.50 0.68
N LEU A 3 10.19 -7.53 -0.14
CA LEU A 3 10.70 -6.16 -0.13
C LEU A 3 10.39 -5.49 1.21
N ARG A 4 11.40 -4.88 1.81
CA ARG A 4 11.22 -4.09 3.03
C ARG A 4 10.50 -2.76 2.73
N PRO A 5 9.91 -2.10 3.74
CA PRO A 5 9.19 -0.84 3.55
C PRO A 5 9.97 0.21 2.75
N ASP A 6 11.25 0.40 3.05
CA ASP A 6 12.08 1.37 2.33
C ASP A 6 12.34 1.00 0.85
N GLU A 7 12.27 -0.29 0.51
CA GLU A 7 12.37 -0.73 -0.88
C GLU A 7 11.07 -0.54 -1.64
N VAL A 8 9.93 -0.74 -0.98
CA VAL A 8 8.60 -0.43 -1.54
C VAL A 8 8.48 1.07 -1.80
N ALA A 9 8.91 1.90 -0.85
CA ALA A 9 8.97 3.36 -0.96
C ALA A 9 9.76 3.81 -2.21
N ARG A 10 10.97 3.26 -2.42
CA ARG A 10 11.79 3.57 -3.61
C ARG A 10 11.12 3.18 -4.92
N VAL A 11 10.38 2.07 -4.94
CA VAL A 11 9.65 1.66 -6.15
C VAL A 11 8.46 2.58 -6.42
N LEU A 12 7.73 2.99 -5.39
CA LEU A 12 6.64 3.96 -5.52
C LEU A 12 7.14 5.27 -6.12
N GLU A 13 8.25 5.81 -5.62
CA GLU A 13 8.90 7.01 -6.15
C GLU A 13 9.31 6.83 -7.61
N LYS A 14 9.91 5.68 -7.95
CA LYS A 14 10.30 5.35 -9.33
C LYS A 14 9.10 5.35 -10.29
N VAL A 15 7.92 4.88 -9.87
CA VAL A 15 6.72 4.83 -10.71
C VAL A 15 5.83 6.08 -10.58
N GLY A 16 6.39 7.18 -10.07
CA GLY A 16 5.78 8.50 -10.08
C GLY A 16 4.85 8.80 -8.91
N PHE A 17 4.82 7.98 -7.86
CA PHE A 17 4.20 8.39 -6.60
C PHE A 17 5.11 9.37 -5.86
N THR A 18 4.50 10.35 -5.21
CA THR A 18 5.19 11.32 -4.36
C THR A 18 4.80 11.08 -2.91
N VAL A 19 5.74 11.32 -1.99
CA VAL A 19 5.48 11.26 -0.56
C VAL A 19 4.49 12.38 -0.20
N ASP A 20 3.37 12.01 0.43
CA ASP A 20 2.35 12.95 0.92
C ASP A 20 2.44 13.11 2.45
N VAL A 21 2.57 12.00 3.19
CA VAL A 21 2.71 12.04 4.65
C VAL A 21 3.75 11.04 5.14
N VAL A 22 4.53 11.44 6.14
CA VAL A 22 5.48 10.57 6.83
C VAL A 22 5.11 10.53 8.30
N THR A 23 4.82 9.34 8.80
CA THR A 23 4.51 9.10 10.20
C THR A 23 5.38 7.96 10.75
N GLN A 24 5.38 7.75 12.06
CA GLN A 24 6.15 6.65 12.67
C GLN A 24 5.71 5.26 12.18
N LYS A 25 4.43 5.07 11.81
CA LYS A 25 3.87 3.77 11.38
C LYS A 25 3.75 3.61 9.86
N ALA A 26 3.65 4.70 9.11
CA ALA A 26 3.34 4.66 7.68
C ALA A 26 3.97 5.81 6.88
N TYR A 27 4.30 5.53 5.62
CA TYR A 27 4.49 6.56 4.59
C TYR A 27 3.25 6.58 3.69
N GLY A 28 2.57 7.71 3.55
CA GLY A 28 1.50 7.87 2.57
C GLY A 28 2.07 8.41 1.26
N TYR A 29 1.65 7.81 0.15
CA TYR A 29 2.10 8.12 -1.19
C TYR A 29 0.92 8.44 -2.08
N ARG A 30 1.05 9.49 -2.90
CA ARG A 30 0.02 9.96 -3.83
C ARG A 30 0.54 10.04 -5.27
N ARG A 31 -0.29 9.63 -6.23
CA ARG A 31 -0.11 9.83 -7.67
C ARG A 31 -1.42 10.22 -8.33
N GLY A 32 -1.62 11.52 -8.56
CA GLY A 32 -2.93 12.05 -8.94
C GLY A 32 -3.96 11.77 -7.83
N GLU A 33 -5.06 11.12 -8.18
CA GLU A 33 -6.10 10.69 -7.23
C GLU A 33 -5.79 9.37 -6.52
N ASN A 34 -4.73 8.66 -6.94
CA ASN A 34 -4.38 7.36 -6.37
C ASN A 34 -3.60 7.54 -5.07
N TYR A 35 -4.03 6.85 -4.02
CA TYR A 35 -3.39 6.89 -2.70
C TYR A 35 -3.04 5.48 -2.21
N VAL A 36 -1.83 5.32 -1.69
CA VAL A 36 -1.36 4.07 -1.06
C VAL A 36 -0.56 4.39 0.20
N TYR A 37 -0.47 3.42 1.10
CA TYR A 37 0.43 3.50 2.25
C TYR A 37 1.54 2.46 2.15
N VAL A 38 2.74 2.85 2.56
CA VAL A 38 3.81 1.93 2.96
C VAL A 38 3.71 1.72 4.45
N ASN A 39 3.49 0.48 4.87
CA ASN A 39 3.48 0.08 6.27
C ASN A 39 4.92 -0.07 6.80
N ARG A 40 5.38 0.88 7.63
CA ARG A 40 6.74 0.87 8.19
C ARG A 40 6.95 -0.24 9.22
N GLU A 41 5.87 -0.75 9.82
CA GLU A 41 5.92 -1.82 10.81
C GLU A 41 6.19 -3.19 10.17
N ALA A 42 6.03 -3.33 8.85
CA ALA A 42 6.25 -4.58 8.11
C ALA A 42 7.74 -4.91 7.95
N ARG A 43 8.44 -5.22 9.05
CA ARG A 43 9.88 -5.54 9.04
C ARG A 43 10.26 -6.69 8.09
N MET A 44 9.33 -7.63 7.90
CA MET A 44 9.49 -8.79 7.00
C MET A 44 8.89 -8.58 5.60
N GLY A 45 8.37 -7.38 5.29
CA GLY A 45 7.93 -7.00 3.94
C GLY A 45 6.57 -7.53 3.46
N ARG A 46 6.02 -8.57 4.11
CA ARG A 46 4.80 -9.26 3.66
C ARG A 46 3.56 -8.37 3.58
N THR A 47 3.49 -7.29 4.36
CA THR A 47 2.37 -6.34 4.39
C THR A 47 2.82 -4.90 4.14
N ALA A 48 3.95 -4.74 3.42
CA ALA A 48 4.62 -3.46 3.28
C ALA A 48 3.87 -2.48 2.38
N LEU A 49 3.17 -2.93 1.35
CA LEU A 49 2.27 -2.09 0.56
C LEU A 49 0.86 -2.23 1.10
N VAL A 50 0.12 -1.14 1.25
CA VAL A 50 -1.30 -1.16 1.61
C VAL A 50 -2.07 -0.29 0.62
N ILE A 51 -3.03 -0.87 -0.07
CA ILE A 51 -3.85 -0.18 -1.07
C ILE A 51 -5.23 0.18 -0.50
N HIS A 52 -5.87 1.16 -1.13
CA HIS A 52 -7.23 1.57 -0.77
C HIS A 52 -8.23 0.42 -0.99
N PRO A 53 -9.20 0.17 -0.08
CA PRO A 53 -10.14 -0.95 -0.18
C PRO A 53 -10.99 -1.00 -1.46
N THR A 54 -11.30 0.16 -2.06
CA THR A 54 -12.04 0.23 -3.34
C THR A 54 -11.29 -0.40 -4.51
N LEU A 55 -9.98 -0.63 -4.37
CA LEU A 55 -9.14 -1.26 -5.38
C LEU A 55 -9.15 -2.79 -5.30
N LYS A 56 -9.87 -3.40 -4.34
CA LYS A 56 -9.85 -4.86 -4.09
C LYS A 56 -10.06 -5.68 -5.36
N GLU A 57 -11.16 -5.43 -6.08
CA GLU A 57 -11.54 -6.21 -7.26
C GLU A 57 -10.53 -6.05 -8.39
N ARG A 58 -10.04 -4.83 -8.61
CA ARG A 58 -9.01 -4.54 -9.63
C ARG A 58 -7.65 -5.12 -9.28
N SER A 59 -7.32 -5.19 -7.99
CA SER A 59 -6.05 -5.72 -7.47
C SER A 59 -6.01 -7.26 -7.48
N SER A 60 -7.13 -7.93 -7.22
CA SER A 60 -7.20 -9.39 -7.04
C SER A 60 -6.57 -10.20 -8.19
N PRO A 61 -6.78 -9.90 -9.48
CA PRO A 61 -6.13 -10.65 -10.55
C PRO A 61 -4.62 -10.36 -10.70
N LEU A 62 -4.10 -9.29 -10.08
CA LEU A 62 -2.70 -8.86 -10.22
C LEU A 62 -1.80 -9.42 -9.11
N ALA A 63 -2.32 -9.51 -7.88
CA ALA A 63 -1.61 -10.08 -6.75
C ALA A 63 -2.57 -10.46 -5.61
N GLU A 64 -2.30 -11.61 -4.99
CA GLU A 64 -3.00 -12.04 -3.78
C GLU A 64 -2.65 -11.12 -2.60
N PRO A 65 -3.63 -10.63 -1.81
CA PRO A 65 -3.36 -9.91 -0.59
C PRO A 65 -2.72 -10.79 0.49
N ALA A 66 -1.94 -10.19 1.38
CA ALA A 66 -1.30 -10.89 2.49
C ALA A 66 -2.28 -11.27 3.61
N SER A 67 -3.37 -10.51 3.74
CA SER A 67 -4.55 -10.71 4.60
C SER A 67 -5.71 -9.86 4.07
N ASP A 68 -6.94 -10.12 4.50
CA ASP A 68 -8.11 -9.39 4.02
C ASP A 68 -8.06 -7.88 4.30
N ILE A 69 -7.61 -7.53 5.50
CA ILE A 69 -7.47 -6.14 5.95
C ILE A 69 -6.21 -5.96 6.79
N LYS A 70 -5.72 -4.73 6.84
CA LYS A 70 -4.84 -4.21 7.89
C LYS A 70 -5.41 -2.89 8.40
N THR A 71 -5.60 -2.79 9.70
CA THR A 71 -6.01 -1.55 10.35
C THR A 71 -4.80 -0.71 10.79
N CYS A 72 -4.96 0.61 10.80
CA CYS A 72 -4.02 1.59 11.32
C CYS A 72 -4.73 2.93 11.53
N ASP A 73 -4.47 3.58 12.66
CA ASP A 73 -4.91 4.95 12.97
C ASP A 73 -4.27 6.01 12.05
N HIS A 74 -3.16 5.69 11.37
CA HIS A 74 -2.46 6.62 10.50
C HIS A 74 -2.91 6.54 9.02
N TYR A 75 -3.80 5.62 8.65
CA TYR A 75 -4.30 5.50 7.27
C TYR A 75 -5.45 6.46 6.98
N GLN A 76 -5.29 7.74 7.32
CA GLN A 76 -6.37 8.74 7.31
C GLN A 76 -7.04 8.97 5.95
N GLN A 77 -6.38 8.61 4.85
CA GLN A 77 -6.95 8.69 3.49
C GLN A 77 -7.79 7.47 3.11
N PHE A 78 -7.82 6.43 3.94
CA PHE A 78 -8.61 5.21 3.73
C PHE A 78 -9.90 5.25 4.58
N PRO A 79 -10.92 4.43 4.29
CA PRO A 79 -12.14 4.41 5.09
C PRO A 79 -11.91 3.94 6.53
N LEU A 80 -12.76 4.42 7.44
CA LEU A 80 -12.81 3.96 8.84
C LEU A 80 -13.28 2.51 8.93
N TYR A 81 -12.67 1.74 9.83
CA TYR A 81 -13.07 0.38 10.13
C TYR A 81 -14.12 0.36 11.25
N LEU A 82 -15.39 0.33 10.86
CA LEU A 82 -16.52 0.45 11.79
C LEU A 82 -16.80 -0.80 12.65
N ALA A 83 -16.21 -1.95 12.29
CA ALA A 83 -16.41 -3.21 13.01
C ALA A 83 -15.42 -3.42 14.16
N GLY A 84 -14.49 -2.47 14.39
CA GLY A 84 -13.52 -2.52 15.49
C GLY A 84 -13.92 -1.62 16.66
N GLU A 85 -13.30 -1.84 17.83
CA GLU A 85 -13.48 -0.98 19.00
C GLU A 85 -12.69 0.34 18.92
N ARG A 86 -11.74 0.43 17.98
CA ARG A 86 -10.85 1.58 17.81
C ARG A 86 -11.20 2.36 16.56
N HIS A 87 -10.98 3.68 16.61
CA HIS A 87 -11.10 4.58 15.46
C HIS A 87 -9.89 4.42 14.53
N GLU A 88 -9.75 3.26 13.93
CA GLU A 88 -8.70 2.93 12.97
C GLU A 88 -9.26 2.92 11.55
N HIS A 89 -8.40 3.23 10.58
CA HIS A 89 -8.70 3.11 9.17
C HIS A 89 -8.19 1.76 8.65
N TYR A 90 -8.72 1.25 7.54
CA TYR A 90 -8.30 -0.03 7.00
C TYR A 90 -7.92 0.03 5.52
N GLY A 91 -6.94 -0.79 5.16
CA GLY A 91 -6.54 -1.02 3.78
C GLY A 91 -6.24 -2.49 3.52
N ILE A 92 -5.92 -2.81 2.27
CA ILE A 92 -5.62 -4.18 1.85
C ILE A 92 -4.10 -4.34 1.74
N PRO A 93 -3.47 -5.17 2.58
CA PRO A 93 -2.02 -5.31 2.59
C PRO A 93 -1.53 -6.28 1.50
N HIS A 94 -0.46 -5.90 0.84
CA HIS A 94 0.29 -6.72 -0.11
C HIS A 94 1.78 -6.73 0.23
N GLY A 95 2.44 -7.82 -0.20
CA GLY A 95 3.88 -7.98 -0.10
C GLY A 95 4.42 -8.56 -1.39
N PHE A 96 5.56 -8.03 -1.85
CA PHE A 96 6.20 -8.46 -3.09
C PHE A 96 7.60 -8.98 -2.82
N SER A 97 8.02 -10.00 -3.54
CA SER A 97 9.36 -10.60 -3.41
C SER A 97 10.42 -9.97 -4.32
N SER A 98 10.02 -9.11 -5.27
CA SER A 98 10.93 -8.41 -6.17
C SER A 98 10.38 -7.03 -6.57
N ARG A 99 11.29 -6.10 -6.89
CA ARG A 99 10.93 -4.74 -7.36
C ARG A 99 10.17 -4.78 -8.68
N VAL A 100 10.57 -5.66 -9.59
CA VAL A 100 9.89 -5.84 -10.89
C VAL A 100 8.44 -6.29 -10.73
N ALA A 101 8.16 -7.21 -9.79
CA ALA A 101 6.79 -7.64 -9.53
C ALA A 101 5.93 -6.50 -8.96
N LEU A 102 6.50 -5.71 -8.04
CA LEU A 102 5.82 -4.53 -7.50
C LEU A 102 5.58 -3.47 -8.59
N GLU A 103 6.56 -3.17 -9.44
CA GLU A 103 6.42 -2.22 -10.55
C GLU A 103 5.31 -2.65 -11.52
N ARG A 104 5.29 -3.92 -11.93
CA ARG A 104 4.23 -4.46 -12.80
C ARG A 104 2.86 -4.38 -12.15
N TYR A 105 2.78 -4.70 -10.86
CA TYR A 105 1.54 -4.60 -10.09
C TYR A 105 1.02 -3.15 -10.05
N LEU A 106 1.90 -2.19 -9.72
CA LEU A 106 1.53 -0.76 -9.66
C LEU A 106 1.10 -0.23 -11.03
N ASN A 107 1.80 -0.61 -12.11
CA ASN A 107 1.43 -0.20 -13.46
C ASN A 107 0.11 -0.85 -13.92
N GLY A 108 -0.13 -2.12 -13.60
CA GLY A 108 -1.40 -2.78 -13.90
C GLY A 108 -2.59 -2.19 -13.13
N LEU A 109 -2.36 -1.83 -11.86
CA LEU A 109 -3.40 -1.31 -10.99
C LEU A 109 -3.72 0.16 -11.26
N PHE A 110 -2.71 0.98 -11.54
CA PHE A 110 -2.85 2.43 -11.61
C PHE A 110 -2.53 3.05 -12.97
N GLY A 111 -2.09 2.25 -13.96
CA GLY A 111 -1.55 2.71 -15.24
C GLY A 111 -0.06 3.10 -15.17
N GLU A 112 0.54 3.38 -16.31
CA GLU A 112 1.90 3.93 -16.38
C GLU A 112 1.87 5.43 -16.03
N ALA A 113 2.96 5.92 -15.43
CA ALA A 113 3.13 7.36 -15.21
C ALA A 113 3.34 8.03 -16.58
N SER A 114 2.55 9.07 -16.87
CA SER A 114 2.65 9.87 -18.09
C SER A 114 3.80 10.87 -18.03
#